data_AF-A0A318HQT6-F1
#
_entry.id   AF-A0A318HQT6-F1
#
_cell.length_a   1.000
_cell.length_b   1.000
_cell.length_c   1.000
_cell.angle_alpha   90.00
_cell.angle_beta   90.00
_cell.angle_gamma   90.00
#
_symmetry.space_group_name_H-M   'P 1'
#
loop_
_entity.id
_entity.type
_entity.pdbx_description
1 polymer ?
#
loop_
_entity_poly.entity_id
_entity_poly.type
_entity_poly.pdbx_seq_one_letter_code
_entity_poly.pdbx_strand_id
1 'polypeptide(L)'
;MQTNRGYRYTYDDLNRLVNAEYGEDNFSTGIGRYNEGLGYDGNSNVTSLQRKGVTQEGSYGLIDDLRLGYDGNQLSKVEENAPTVQYAGSLDVKHSTSDIHYNANGSLTMDGTRDITHIDYDLHNNPQRIQFANGNVTQHAYL
;
A
#
# COMPACT_ATOMS: atom_id res chain seq x y z
N MET A 1 13.88 -31.47 -3.32
CA MET A 1 14.85 -30.53 -2.73
C MET A 1 14.08 -29.28 -2.34
N GLN A 2 14.27 -28.75 -1.12
CA GLN A 2 13.60 -27.54 -0.68
C GLN A 2 14.42 -26.34 -1.16
N THR A 3 13.87 -25.54 -2.07
CA THR A 3 14.43 -24.24 -2.45
C THR A 3 14.37 -23.32 -1.23
N ASN A 4 15.51 -22.87 -0.72
CA ASN A 4 15.56 -21.81 0.29
C ASN A 4 15.17 -20.49 -0.39
N ARG A 5 14.32 -19.70 0.26
CA ARG A 5 13.89 -18.37 -0.19
C ARG A 5 14.24 -17.37 0.90
N GLY A 6 14.76 -16.21 0.51
CA GLY A 6 15.17 -15.18 1.47
C GLY A 6 15.19 -13.78 0.90
N TYR A 7 15.45 -12.82 1.79
CA TYR A 7 15.59 -11.41 1.45
C TYR A 7 16.90 -10.84 2.01
N ARG A 8 17.53 -9.94 1.25
CA ARG A 8 18.60 -9.04 1.73
C ARG A 8 18.01 -7.65 1.91
N TYR A 9 18.11 -7.13 3.13
CA TYR A 9 17.56 -5.82 3.47
C TYR A 9 18.65 -4.76 3.46
N THR A 10 18.33 -3.60 2.89
CA THR A 10 19.15 -2.39 2.94
C THR A 10 18.38 -1.31 3.67
N TYR A 11 19.06 -0.58 4.55
CA TYR A 11 18.48 0.50 5.34
C TYR A 11 19.22 1.81 5.05
N ASP A 12 18.53 2.93 5.21
CA ASP A 12 19.15 4.24 5.23
C ASP A 12 19.81 4.54 6.59
N ASP A 13 20.45 5.71 6.71
CA ASP A 13 21.13 6.15 7.93
C ASP A 13 20.19 6.37 9.14
N LEU A 14 18.88 6.39 8.91
CA LEU A 14 17.84 6.48 9.95
C LEU A 14 17.25 5.11 10.30
N ASN A 15 17.87 4.01 9.82
CA ASN A 15 17.42 2.63 9.99
C ASN A 15 16.04 2.32 9.38
N ARG A 16 15.66 3.01 8.30
CA ARG A 16 14.42 2.73 7.56
C ARG A 16 14.72 1.84 6.36
N LEU A 17 13.87 0.85 6.10
CA LEU A 17 14.04 -0.09 5.00
C LEU A 17 13.94 0.64 3.66
N VAL A 18 14.98 0.62 2.83
CA VAL A 18 14.95 1.23 1.48
C VAL A 18 14.87 0.20 0.36
N ASN A 19 15.37 -1.02 0.60
CA ASN A 19 15.31 -2.09 -0.38
C ASN A 19 15.28 -3.47 0.29
N ALA A 20 14.39 -4.35 -0.19
CA ALA A 20 14.38 -5.78 0.11
C ALA A 20 14.61 -6.54 -1.19
N GLU A 21 15.80 -7.12 -1.37
CA GLU A 21 16.11 -7.96 -2.52
C GLU A 21 15.72 -9.41 -2.24
N TYR A 22 14.77 -9.95 -3.00
CA TYR A 22 14.39 -11.36 -2.94
C TYR A 22 15.40 -12.24 -3.68
N GLY A 23 15.65 -13.45 -3.17
CA GLY A 23 16.41 -14.49 -3.86
C GLY A 23 16.04 -15.91 -3.45
N GLU A 24 16.35 -16.85 -4.34
CA GLU A 24 16.15 -18.30 -4.19
C GLU A 24 17.50 -19.04 -4.19
N ASP A 25 17.53 -20.23 -3.60
CA ASP A 25 18.69 -21.13 -3.58
C ASP A 25 19.96 -20.40 -3.12
N ASN A 26 19.90 -19.81 -1.93
CA ASN A 26 20.95 -18.96 -1.36
C ASN A 26 21.34 -17.79 -2.29
N PHE A 27 20.36 -17.14 -2.92
CA PHE A 27 20.56 -16.01 -3.84
C PHE A 27 21.36 -16.37 -5.10
N SER A 28 21.21 -17.60 -5.60
CA SER A 28 21.77 -18.01 -6.89
C SER A 28 20.75 -17.94 -8.03
N THR A 29 19.46 -18.02 -7.70
CA THR A 29 18.35 -17.99 -8.66
C THR A 29 17.26 -17.05 -8.16
N GLY A 30 16.27 -16.75 -9.02
CA GLY A 30 15.07 -16.00 -8.61
C GLY A 30 15.31 -14.57 -8.11
N ILE A 31 16.52 -14.03 -8.28
CA ILE A 31 16.88 -12.67 -7.83
C ILE A 31 15.90 -11.66 -8.42
N GLY A 32 15.39 -10.77 -7.57
CA GLY A 32 14.57 -9.66 -8.06
C GLY A 32 13.07 -9.94 -8.18
N ARG A 33 12.63 -11.20 -8.10
CA ARG A 33 11.25 -11.62 -8.41
C ARG A 33 10.19 -10.93 -7.55
N TYR A 34 10.53 -10.67 -6.30
CA TYR A 34 9.64 -10.06 -5.31
C TYR A 34 10.31 -8.88 -4.58
N ASN A 35 11.16 -8.12 -5.28
CA ASN A 35 11.82 -6.99 -4.63
C ASN A 35 10.82 -5.95 -4.17
N GLU A 36 11.15 -5.29 -3.07
CA GLU A 36 10.46 -4.10 -2.57
C GLU A 36 11.46 -2.95 -2.45
N GLY A 37 11.05 -1.76 -2.88
CA GLY A 37 11.83 -0.53 -2.76
C GLY A 37 10.99 0.58 -2.16
N LEU A 38 11.55 1.30 -1.19
CA LEU A 38 10.83 2.34 -0.45
C LEU A 38 11.63 3.65 -0.45
N GLY A 39 10.90 4.76 -0.55
CA GLY A 39 11.41 6.11 -0.37
C GLY A 39 10.69 6.81 0.77
N TYR A 40 11.36 7.77 1.41
CA TYR A 40 10.81 8.49 2.55
C TYR A 40 11.05 10.00 2.46
N ASP A 41 10.19 10.78 3.08
CA ASP A 41 10.46 12.19 3.37
C ASP A 41 11.25 12.36 4.69
N GLY A 42 11.51 13.61 5.07
CA GLY A 42 12.20 13.96 6.32
C GLY A 42 11.40 13.65 7.59
N ASN A 43 10.08 13.49 7.49
CA ASN A 43 9.20 13.11 8.60
C ASN A 43 9.02 11.58 8.69
N SER A 44 9.70 10.81 7.83
CA SER A 44 9.60 9.36 7.72
C SER A 44 8.26 8.84 7.19
N ASN A 45 7.51 9.67 6.48
CA ASN A 45 6.41 9.19 5.66
C ASN A 45 6.98 8.48 4.43
N VAL A 46 6.38 7.35 4.03
CA VAL A 46 6.77 6.63 2.81
C VAL A 46 6.29 7.43 1.61
N THR A 47 7.19 7.98 0.78
CA THR A 47 6.83 8.77 -0.40
C THR A 47 6.78 7.96 -1.70
N SER A 48 7.42 6.80 -1.70
CA SER A 48 7.32 5.85 -2.82
C SER A 48 7.39 4.41 -2.35
N LEU A 49 6.63 3.54 -3.00
CA LEU A 49 6.70 2.08 -2.84
C LEU A 49 6.70 1.43 -4.22
N GLN A 50 7.75 0.68 -4.52
CA GLN A 50 7.80 -0.20 -5.69
C GLN A 50 7.81 -1.65 -5.23
N ARG A 51 6.92 -2.48 -5.76
CA ARG A 51 6.91 -3.93 -5.49
C ARG A 51 6.95 -4.71 -6.78
N LYS A 52 7.74 -5.78 -6.78
CA LYS A 52 7.77 -6.76 -7.87
C LYS A 52 7.01 -8.02 -7.49
N GLY A 53 6.48 -8.69 -8.49
CA GLY A 53 5.75 -9.93 -8.34
C GLY A 53 5.39 -10.52 -9.69
N VAL A 54 4.46 -11.47 -9.67
CA VAL A 54 3.95 -12.08 -10.90
C VAL A 54 2.98 -11.10 -11.55
N THR A 55 3.27 -10.71 -12.79
CA THR A 55 2.43 -9.83 -13.60
C THR A 55 1.29 -10.62 -14.24
N GLN A 56 0.38 -9.93 -14.91
CA GLN A 56 -0.69 -10.56 -15.69
C GLN A 56 -0.17 -11.46 -16.81
N GLU A 57 1.05 -11.23 -17.29
CA GLU A 57 1.70 -12.04 -18.33
C GLU A 57 2.27 -13.35 -17.77
N GLY A 58 2.18 -13.58 -16.44
CA GLY A 58 2.77 -14.73 -15.76
C GLY A 58 4.29 -14.63 -15.57
N SER A 59 4.89 -13.53 -16.01
CA SER A 59 6.31 -13.19 -15.81
C SER A 59 6.50 -12.40 -14.51
N TYR A 60 7.74 -12.28 -14.04
CA TYR A 60 8.04 -11.44 -12.88
C TYR A 60 8.35 -10.02 -13.32
N GLY A 61 7.69 -9.04 -12.70
CA GLY A 61 7.78 -7.62 -13.06
C GLY A 61 7.21 -6.72 -11.97
N LEU A 62 7.06 -5.43 -12.28
CA LEU A 62 6.50 -4.44 -11.37
C LEU A 62 4.99 -4.68 -11.20
N ILE A 63 4.52 -4.74 -9.97
CA ILE A 63 3.09 -4.89 -9.62
C ILE A 63 2.54 -3.68 -8.86
N ASP A 64 3.41 -2.89 -8.22
CA ASP A 64 3.08 -1.57 -7.66
C ASP A 64 4.22 -0.59 -7.93
N ASP A 65 3.86 0.66 -8.24
CA ASP A 65 4.73 1.84 -8.30
C ASP A 65 3.96 3.05 -7.75
N LEU A 66 3.84 3.06 -6.42
CA LEU A 66 3.11 4.08 -5.69
C LEU A 66 3.94 5.32 -5.49
N ARG A 67 3.33 6.49 -5.74
CA ARG A 67 3.79 7.80 -5.28
C ARG A 67 2.79 8.34 -4.26
N LEU A 68 3.29 8.64 -3.07
CA LEU A 68 2.45 9.04 -1.93
C LEU A 68 2.76 10.48 -1.56
N GLY A 69 1.72 11.29 -1.52
CA GLY A 69 1.76 12.69 -1.09
C GLY A 69 1.16 12.84 0.29
N TYR A 70 1.67 13.78 1.07
CA TYR A 70 1.24 14.02 2.45
C TYR A 70 0.98 15.50 2.73
N ASP A 71 0.03 15.77 3.62
CA ASP A 71 -0.08 17.03 4.36
C ASP A 71 0.33 16.77 5.82
N GLY A 72 1.49 17.28 6.23
CA GLY A 72 2.15 16.85 7.46
C GLY A 72 2.45 15.34 7.43
N ASN A 73 1.74 14.56 8.25
CA ASN A 73 1.83 13.09 8.29
C ASN A 73 0.52 12.41 7.84
N GLN A 74 -0.42 13.17 7.27
CA GLN A 74 -1.67 12.65 6.73
C GLN A 74 -1.50 12.41 5.23
N LEU A 75 -1.81 11.19 4.77
CA LEU A 75 -1.74 10.83 3.37
C LEU A 75 -2.79 11.64 2.60
N SER A 76 -2.37 12.47 1.64
CA SER A 76 -3.26 13.35 0.88
C SER A 76 -3.43 12.90 -0.56
N LYS A 77 -2.54 12.04 -1.07
CA LYS A 77 -2.58 11.58 -2.45
C LYS A 77 -1.90 10.24 -2.61
N VAL A 78 -2.44 9.40 -3.49
CA VAL A 78 -1.78 8.18 -3.98
C VAL A 78 -1.87 8.16 -5.49
N GLU A 79 -0.73 7.94 -6.15
CA GLU A 79 -0.66 7.63 -7.58
C GLU A 79 -0.06 6.24 -7.77
N GLU A 80 -0.75 5.36 -8.49
CA GLU A 80 -0.25 4.08 -8.96
C GLU A 80 0.19 4.21 -10.43
N ASN A 81 1.45 3.86 -10.72
CA ASN A 81 2.05 3.93 -12.05
C ASN A 81 2.39 2.55 -12.65
N ALA A 82 2.25 1.47 -11.88
CA ALA A 82 2.38 0.12 -12.37
C ALA A 82 1.14 -0.29 -13.17
N PRO A 83 1.28 -1.25 -14.11
CA PRO A 83 0.14 -1.89 -14.74
C PRO A 83 -0.74 -2.56 -13.68
N THR A 84 -2.06 -2.46 -13.83
CA THR A 84 -3.03 -3.16 -12.98
C THR A 84 -2.68 -4.63 -12.84
N VAL A 85 -2.93 -5.25 -11.69
CA VAL A 85 -2.87 -6.71 -11.53
C VAL A 85 -4.28 -7.29 -11.64
N GLN A 86 -4.54 -8.12 -12.67
CA GLN A 86 -5.87 -8.71 -12.93
C GLN A 86 -6.22 -9.89 -12.02
N TYR A 87 -5.39 -10.19 -11.02
CA TYR A 87 -5.70 -11.22 -10.04
C TYR A 87 -6.88 -10.76 -9.17
N ALA A 88 -7.98 -11.52 -9.17
CA ALA A 88 -9.22 -11.14 -8.48
C ALA A 88 -9.06 -10.95 -6.96
N GLY A 89 -8.04 -11.56 -6.34
CA GLY A 89 -7.70 -11.37 -4.93
C GLY A 89 -6.65 -10.29 -4.68
N SER A 90 -6.28 -9.49 -5.70
CA SER A 90 -5.30 -8.43 -5.51
C SER A 90 -5.87 -7.33 -4.61
N LEU A 91 -5.00 -6.74 -3.80
CA LEU A 91 -5.31 -5.59 -2.95
C LEU A 91 -4.76 -4.29 -3.57
N ASP A 92 -4.68 -4.24 -4.90
CA ASP A 92 -4.18 -3.10 -5.66
C ASP A 92 -4.95 -1.82 -5.29
N VAL A 93 -4.26 -0.69 -5.43
CA VAL A 93 -4.92 0.61 -5.48
C VAL A 93 -5.91 0.62 -6.63
N LYS A 94 -7.19 0.84 -6.33
CA LYS A 94 -8.22 0.85 -7.36
C LYS A 94 -8.14 2.09 -8.24
N HIS A 95 -7.80 3.21 -7.62
CA HIS A 95 -7.73 4.52 -8.27
C HIS A 95 -6.57 5.35 -7.70
N SER A 96 -5.77 5.94 -8.59
CA SER A 96 -4.93 7.08 -8.25
C SER A 96 -5.85 8.27 -7.92
N THR A 97 -5.70 8.86 -6.74
CA THR A 97 -6.59 9.95 -6.29
C THR A 97 -5.93 10.83 -5.22
N SER A 98 -6.48 12.03 -5.06
CA SER A 98 -6.26 12.95 -3.93
C SER A 98 -7.46 13.06 -2.98
N ASP A 99 -8.51 12.26 -3.20
CA ASP A 99 -9.72 12.24 -2.37
C ASP A 99 -9.52 11.35 -1.15
N ILE A 100 -8.60 11.79 -0.29
CA ILE A 100 -8.29 11.19 1.01
C ILE A 100 -8.52 12.28 2.05
N HIS A 101 -9.47 12.04 2.95
CA HIS A 101 -9.94 13.05 3.88
C HIS A 101 -9.96 12.53 5.30
N TYR A 102 -9.82 13.45 6.25
CA TYR A 102 -9.77 13.17 7.67
C TYR A 102 -10.72 14.09 8.43
N ASN A 103 -11.24 13.60 9.55
CA ASN A 103 -11.93 14.44 10.51
C ASN A 103 -10.91 15.23 11.36
N ALA A 104 -11.41 16.13 12.21
CA ALA A 104 -10.58 16.97 13.08
C ALA A 104 -9.73 16.18 14.11
N ASN A 105 -10.10 14.92 14.40
CA ASN A 105 -9.33 14.03 15.27
C ASN A 105 -8.22 13.28 14.51
N GLY A 106 -8.10 13.50 13.19
CA GLY A 106 -7.12 12.84 12.33
C GLY A 106 -7.55 11.44 11.85
N SER A 107 -8.80 11.04 12.07
CA SER A 107 -9.31 9.77 11.55
C SER A 107 -9.82 9.91 10.11
N LEU A 108 -9.54 8.91 9.29
CA LEU A 108 -9.94 8.86 7.88
C LEU A 108 -11.46 8.92 7.72
N THR A 109 -11.99 9.84 6.94
CA THR A 109 -13.43 9.93 6.61
C THR A 109 -13.73 9.52 5.18
N MET A 110 -12.74 9.52 4.29
CA MET A 110 -12.86 9.11 2.90
C MET A 110 -11.50 8.62 2.38
N ASP A 111 -11.50 7.57 1.57
CA ASP A 111 -10.33 7.10 0.85
C ASP A 111 -10.75 6.55 -0.51
N GLY A 112 -10.62 7.42 -1.52
CA GLY A 112 -10.97 7.08 -2.91
C GLY A 112 -10.07 5.99 -3.51
N THR A 113 -8.90 5.69 -2.94
CA THR A 113 -8.03 4.60 -3.43
C THR A 113 -8.67 3.22 -3.20
N ARG A 114 -9.66 3.15 -2.30
CA ARG A 114 -10.37 1.94 -1.87
C ARG A 114 -11.88 2.00 -2.14
N ASP A 115 -12.34 2.99 -2.92
CA ASP A 115 -13.77 3.31 -3.12
C ASP A 115 -14.52 3.65 -1.83
N ILE A 116 -13.83 4.03 -0.75
CA ILE A 116 -14.49 4.43 0.49
C ILE A 116 -14.94 5.87 0.33
N THR A 117 -16.25 6.08 0.30
CA THR A 117 -16.85 7.41 0.09
C THR A 117 -17.17 8.13 1.39
N HIS A 118 -17.39 7.39 2.47
CA HIS A 118 -17.70 7.98 3.78
C HIS A 118 -17.43 7.00 4.93
N ILE A 119 -16.93 7.51 6.05
CA ILE A 119 -16.80 6.79 7.31
C ILE A 119 -17.47 7.59 8.43
N ASP A 120 -18.49 7.00 9.05
CA ASP A 120 -19.11 7.53 10.27
C ASP A 120 -18.38 7.00 11.51
N TYR A 121 -18.24 7.87 12.52
CA TYR A 121 -17.57 7.58 13.78
C TYR A 121 -18.51 7.77 14.97
N ASP A 122 -18.30 6.99 16.03
CA ASP A 122 -18.96 7.24 17.32
C ASP A 122 -18.32 8.42 18.09
N LEU A 123 -18.87 8.72 19.27
CA LEU A 123 -18.36 9.78 20.15
C LEU A 123 -16.95 9.48 20.72
N HIS A 124 -16.48 8.23 20.63
CA HIS A 124 -15.14 7.81 21.02
C HIS A 124 -14.19 7.72 19.82
N ASN A 125 -14.60 8.20 18.64
CA ASN A 125 -13.83 8.20 17.41
C ASN A 125 -13.51 6.77 16.89
N ASN A 126 -14.38 5.79 17.18
CA ASN A 126 -14.34 4.45 16.58
C ASN A 126 -15.16 4.41 15.27
N PRO A 127 -14.68 3.77 14.19
CA PRO A 127 -15.45 3.65 12.94
C PRO A 127 -16.72 2.81 13.15
N GLN A 128 -17.90 3.42 12.99
CA GLN A 128 -19.20 2.74 13.12
C GLN A 128 -19.76 2.28 11.78
N ARG A 129 -19.51 3.02 10.70
CA ARG A 129 -20.06 2.71 9.38
C ARG A 129 -19.07 3.12 8.30
N ILE A 130 -18.78 2.22 7.38
CA ILE A 130 -17.95 2.45 6.20
C ILE A 130 -18.84 2.26 4.98
N GLN A 131 -18.97 3.32 4.15
CA GLN A 131 -19.73 3.29 2.92
C GLN A 131 -18.81 3.26 1.70
N PHE A 132 -19.12 2.38 0.75
CA PHE A 132 -18.36 2.22 -0.49
C PHE A 132 -19.12 2.81 -1.68
N ALA A 133 -18.40 3.17 -2.75
CA ALA A 133 -18.96 3.77 -3.96
C ALA A 133 -20.01 2.88 -4.66
N ASN A 134 -19.90 1.55 -4.52
CA ASN A 134 -20.86 0.60 -5.06
C ASN A 134 -22.14 0.46 -4.19
N GLY A 135 -22.28 1.25 -3.12
CA GLY A 135 -23.41 1.22 -2.21
C GLY A 135 -23.29 0.19 -1.08
N ASN A 136 -22.26 -0.66 -1.07
CA ASN A 136 -22.02 -1.57 0.04
C ASN A 136 -21.70 -0.79 1.31
N VAL A 137 -22.05 -1.38 2.45
CA VAL A 137 -21.83 -0.81 3.76
C VAL A 137 -21.32 -1.87 4.71
N THR A 138 -20.30 -1.54 5.49
CA THR A 138 -19.87 -2.30 6.67
C THR A 138 -20.22 -1.51 7.92
N GLN A 139 -20.79 -2.17 8.93
CA GLN A 139 -21.15 -1.55 10.21
C GLN A 139 -20.52 -2.29 11.37
N HIS A 140 -20.13 -1.53 12.40
CA HIS A 140 -19.59 -2.02 13.65
C HIS A 140 -20.37 -1.42 14.82
N ALA A 141 -20.66 -2.27 15.80
CA ALA A 141 -21.23 -1.86 17.08
C ALA A 141 -20.20 -2.15 18.16
N TYR A 142 -19.89 -1.13 18.96
CA TYR A 142 -19.02 -1.23 20.12
C TYR A 142 -19.91 -1.18 21.36
N LEU A 143 -19.69 -2.13 22.28
CA LEU A 143 -20.44 -2.29 23.54
C LEU A 143 -19.63 -1.76 24.72
#